data_AF-A0A9E5IJ07-F1
#
_entry.id   AF-A0A9E5IJ07-F1
#
_cell.length_a   1.000
_cell.length_b   1.000
_cell.length_c   1.000
_cell.angle_alpha   90.00
_cell.angle_beta   90.00
_cell.angle_gamma   90.00
#
_symmetry.space_group_name_H-M   'P 1'
#
loop_
_entity.id
_entity.type
_entity.pdbx_description
1 polymer ?
#
loop_
_entity_poly.entity_id
_entity_poly.type
_entity_poly.pdbx_seq_one_letter_code
_entity_poly.pdbx_strand_id
1 'polypeptide(L)'
;MRDVIGYEEKDPAITAHLTSGYPRFVVHPLLRHATEILRQTTPRFADREIWLCAGPAVAAALHDHLGSLGEILPINAYITALALPAGCEPELSRRARHYLQHTGAFASSRAAEDWLVAHGDLAAIAPETLFAGPDETAASHVRAAVAHSFDRRLPASEVHLVPSGMAATYAAFQAVNAVQAPRGRTRWIQLGWLYLDTIALLQKFTATPAEDYLHHRDVFDLEGLARLFAAHAGRIAGVFAEIPTNPLIQTPALPALAALCRAHGVALVLDPTIASPLNVDVLPHADVVANSLTKYTASEGDVILG
;
A
#
# COMPACT_ATOMS: atom_id res chain seq x y z
N MET A 1 15.38 9.29 -24.65
CA MET A 1 16.11 8.10 -24.19
C MET A 1 17.20 8.44 -23.17
N ARG A 2 17.98 9.53 -23.36
CA ARG A 2 18.92 10.05 -22.35
C ARG A 2 18.27 10.22 -20.96
N ASP A 3 17.09 10.82 -20.90
CA ASP A 3 16.41 11.05 -19.62
C ASP A 3 15.93 9.75 -18.95
N VAL A 4 15.57 8.74 -19.74
CA VAL A 4 15.19 7.41 -19.23
C VAL A 4 16.41 6.68 -18.68
N ILE A 5 17.53 6.68 -19.42
CA ILE A 5 18.78 6.08 -18.96
C ILE A 5 19.27 6.79 -17.71
N GLY A 6 19.31 8.13 -17.72
CA GLY A 6 19.75 8.88 -16.55
C GLY A 6 18.79 8.78 -15.37
N TYR A 7 17.49 8.55 -15.58
CA TYR A 7 16.58 8.17 -14.49
C TYR A 7 16.97 6.80 -13.89
N GLU A 8 17.18 5.78 -14.72
CA GLU A 8 17.60 4.43 -14.27
C GLU A 8 18.98 4.47 -13.57
N GLU A 9 19.90 5.31 -14.05
CA GLU A 9 21.25 5.50 -13.49
C GLU A 9 21.27 6.49 -12.32
N LYS A 10 20.12 7.08 -11.95
CA LYS A 10 19.97 8.07 -10.88
C LYS A 10 20.83 9.33 -11.05
N ASP A 11 20.96 9.82 -12.29
CA ASP A 11 21.59 11.09 -12.60
C ASP A 11 20.90 12.22 -11.80
N PRO A 12 21.64 12.95 -10.93
CA PRO A 12 21.09 14.05 -10.15
C PRO A 12 20.44 15.14 -11.00
N ALA A 13 20.98 15.43 -12.19
CA ALA A 13 20.45 16.46 -13.07
C ALA A 13 19.06 16.08 -13.60
N ILE A 14 18.78 14.79 -13.80
CA ILE A 14 17.48 14.29 -14.26
C ILE A 14 16.52 14.11 -13.08
N THR A 15 16.99 13.47 -12.01
CA THR A 15 16.14 13.17 -10.85
C THR A 15 15.68 14.42 -10.10
N ALA A 16 16.45 15.51 -10.14
CA ALA A 16 16.04 16.81 -9.59
C ALA A 16 14.80 17.41 -10.26
N HIS A 17 14.49 17.04 -11.51
CA HIS A 17 13.30 17.49 -12.23
C HIS A 17 12.02 16.74 -11.82
N LEU A 18 12.13 15.63 -11.07
CA LEU A 18 10.97 14.90 -10.53
C LEU A 18 10.44 15.63 -9.30
N THR A 19 9.65 16.66 -9.51
CA THR A 19 9.07 17.49 -8.44
C THR A 19 7.76 16.93 -7.87
N SER A 20 7.10 16.05 -8.63
CA SER A 20 5.88 15.33 -8.24
C SER A 20 5.83 13.96 -8.91
N GLY A 21 5.04 13.04 -8.36
CA GLY A 21 4.93 11.67 -8.85
C GLY A 21 4.37 10.71 -7.80
N TYR A 22 4.40 9.41 -8.13
CA TYR A 22 3.90 8.37 -7.23
C TYR A 22 4.71 8.39 -5.91
N PRO A 23 4.07 8.22 -4.72
CA PRO A 23 4.71 8.39 -3.40
C PRO A 23 5.95 7.52 -3.15
N ARG A 24 6.11 6.47 -3.96
CA ARG A 24 7.33 5.66 -4.01
C ARG A 24 8.58 6.45 -4.38
N PHE A 25 8.46 7.40 -5.30
CA PHE A 25 9.58 8.12 -5.88
C PHE A 25 9.83 9.44 -5.14
N VAL A 26 8.75 10.17 -4.84
CA VAL A 26 8.82 11.52 -4.27
C VAL A 26 7.72 11.75 -3.24
N VAL A 27 7.97 12.66 -2.30
CA VAL A 27 6.92 13.18 -1.41
C VAL A 27 6.18 14.31 -2.12
N HIS A 28 4.84 14.21 -2.16
CA HIS A 28 3.99 15.17 -2.84
C HIS A 28 4.27 16.62 -2.38
N PRO A 29 4.32 17.62 -3.27
CA PRO A 29 4.60 19.02 -2.92
C PRO A 29 3.74 19.56 -1.77
N LEU A 30 2.44 19.27 -1.75
CA LEU A 30 1.54 19.72 -0.67
C LEU A 30 1.90 19.13 0.70
N LEU A 31 2.37 17.87 0.74
CA LEU A 31 2.82 17.26 2.00
C LEU A 31 4.14 17.89 2.47
N ARG A 32 5.04 18.25 1.55
CA ARG A 32 6.27 18.98 1.86
C ARG A 32 5.96 20.38 2.38
N HIS A 33 5.03 21.08 1.75
CA HIS A 33 4.57 22.39 2.21
C HIS A 33 3.96 22.29 3.61
N ALA A 34 3.05 21.34 3.84
CA ALA A 34 2.46 21.14 5.16
C ALA A 34 3.50 20.81 6.24
N THR A 35 4.51 20.01 5.89
CA THR A 35 5.64 19.70 6.78
C THR A 35 6.42 20.96 7.18
N GLU A 36 6.66 21.86 6.24
CA GLU A 36 7.38 23.12 6.50
C GLU A 36 6.59 24.04 7.44
N ILE A 37 5.28 24.18 7.21
CA ILE A 37 4.40 24.95 8.11
C ILE A 37 4.41 24.37 9.52
N LEU A 38 4.40 23.05 9.68
CA LEU A 38 4.51 22.41 11.00
C LEU A 38 5.84 22.74 11.69
N ARG A 39 6.96 22.79 10.96
CA ARG A 39 8.26 23.19 11.54
C ARG A 39 8.25 24.63 12.03
N GLN A 40 7.61 25.53 11.27
CA GLN A 40 7.55 26.95 11.60
C GLN A 40 6.59 27.25 12.76
N THR A 41 5.45 26.55 12.79
CA THR A 41 4.37 26.81 13.76
C THR A 41 4.48 25.98 15.05
N THR A 42 5.31 24.93 15.05
CA THR A 42 5.55 24.06 16.20
C THR A 42 7.01 24.14 16.64
N PRO A 43 7.39 25.06 17.56
CA PRO A 43 8.80 25.33 17.88
C PRO A 43 9.64 24.11 18.27
N ARG A 44 9.03 23.12 18.94
CA ARG A 44 9.69 21.86 19.31
C ARG A 44 10.02 20.94 18.13
N PHE A 45 9.51 21.23 16.93
CA PHE A 45 9.74 20.48 15.70
C PHE A 45 10.64 21.20 14.68
N ALA A 46 11.08 22.44 14.97
CA ALA A 46 11.81 23.27 14.02
C ALA A 46 12.98 22.54 13.31
N ASP A 47 13.80 21.82 14.09
CA ASP A 47 14.98 21.09 13.58
C ASP A 47 14.75 19.57 13.44
N ARG A 48 13.50 19.12 13.44
CA ARG A 48 13.15 17.69 13.39
C ARG A 48 12.68 17.29 12.00
N GLU A 49 13.02 16.07 11.62
CA GLU A 49 12.43 15.45 10.44
C GLU A 49 10.99 15.02 10.74
N ILE A 50 10.05 15.35 9.87
CA ILE A 50 8.63 15.08 10.08
C ILE A 50 8.10 14.25 8.92
N TRP A 51 7.38 13.19 9.26
CA TRP A 51 6.69 12.34 8.30
C TRP A 51 5.17 12.42 8.51
N LEU A 52 4.43 12.73 7.45
CA LEU A 52 2.98 12.82 7.49
C LEU A 52 2.33 11.47 7.13
N CYS A 53 1.58 10.94 8.09
CA CYS A 53 0.94 9.63 8.03
C CYS A 53 -0.56 9.77 7.75
N ALA A 54 -1.14 8.76 7.08
CA ALA A 54 -2.59 8.64 6.85
C ALA A 54 -3.37 8.31 8.13
N GLY A 55 -3.41 9.26 9.06
CA GLY A 55 -4.15 9.19 10.31
C GLY A 55 -3.38 8.57 11.49
N PRO A 56 -4.02 8.53 12.68
CA PRO A 56 -3.35 8.24 13.95
C PRO A 56 -2.92 6.77 14.08
N ALA A 57 -3.70 5.83 13.57
CA ALA A 57 -3.37 4.40 13.63
C ALA A 57 -2.08 4.08 12.86
N VAL A 58 -1.90 4.72 11.71
CA VAL A 58 -0.69 4.60 10.88
C VAL A 58 0.52 5.20 11.59
N ALA A 59 0.36 6.39 12.17
CA ALA A 59 1.45 7.06 12.91
C ALA A 59 1.90 6.23 14.12
N ALA A 60 0.96 5.61 14.85
CA ALA A 60 1.27 4.71 15.95
C ALA A 60 2.04 3.47 15.47
N ALA A 61 1.57 2.81 14.39
CA ALA A 61 2.25 1.65 13.84
C ALA A 61 3.65 1.98 13.29
N LEU A 62 3.82 3.15 12.67
CA LEU A 62 5.14 3.64 12.25
C LEU A 62 6.04 3.91 13.47
N HIS A 63 5.52 4.57 14.50
CA HIS A 63 6.27 4.85 15.72
C HIS A 63 6.77 3.55 16.37
N ASP A 64 5.91 2.54 16.51
CA ASP A 64 6.28 1.23 17.02
C ASP A 64 7.32 0.54 16.13
N HIS A 65 7.14 0.59 14.79
CA HIS A 65 8.12 0.06 13.84
C HIS A 65 9.51 0.70 13.96
N LEU A 66 9.56 1.96 14.36
CA LEU A 66 10.81 2.68 14.61
C LEU A 66 11.39 2.45 16.00
N GLY A 67 10.77 1.62 16.84
CA GLY A 67 11.20 1.36 18.22
C GLY A 67 10.69 2.41 19.20
N SER A 68 9.49 2.94 18.96
CA SER A 68 8.86 4.00 19.74
C SER A 68 9.73 5.27 19.83
N LEU A 69 10.43 5.58 18.75
CA LEU A 69 11.22 6.80 18.61
C LEU A 69 10.41 7.90 17.91
N GLY A 70 10.57 9.13 18.40
CA GLY A 70 9.90 10.31 17.85
C GLY A 70 8.66 10.71 18.64
N GLU A 71 7.94 11.71 18.13
CA GLU A 71 6.76 12.29 18.75
C GLU A 71 5.61 12.35 17.75
N ILE A 72 4.45 11.86 18.16
CA ILE A 72 3.22 11.87 17.36
C ILE A 72 2.44 13.15 17.64
N LEU A 73 2.02 13.85 16.58
CA LEU A 73 1.12 14.99 16.63
C LEU A 73 -0.06 14.77 15.68
N PRO A 74 -1.28 14.50 16.20
CA PRO A 74 -2.49 14.52 15.38
C PRO A 74 -2.76 15.93 14.86
N ILE A 75 -3.01 16.06 13.56
CA ILE A 75 -3.29 17.36 12.91
C ILE A 75 -4.79 17.48 12.64
N ASN A 76 -5.36 16.44 12.01
CA ASN A 76 -6.79 16.29 11.79
C ASN A 76 -7.13 14.79 11.71
N ALA A 77 -8.35 14.45 11.28
CA ALA A 77 -8.80 13.06 11.16
C ALA A 77 -7.99 12.23 10.15
N TYR A 78 -7.36 12.87 9.17
CA TYR A 78 -6.70 12.24 8.03
C TYR A 78 -5.18 12.32 8.06
N ILE A 79 -4.62 13.29 8.79
CA ILE A 79 -3.18 13.57 8.85
C ILE A 79 -2.72 13.51 10.29
N THR A 80 -1.68 12.72 10.52
CA THR A 80 -0.93 12.70 11.77
C THR A 80 0.55 12.81 11.46
N ALA A 81 1.24 13.74 12.10
CA ALA A 81 2.68 13.90 11.97
C ALA A 81 3.41 12.98 12.95
N LEU A 82 4.50 12.37 12.47
CA LEU A 82 5.51 11.75 13.32
C LEU A 82 6.82 12.54 13.14
N ALA A 83 7.22 13.26 14.19
CA ALA A 83 8.50 13.97 14.21
C ALA A 83 9.58 13.05 14.78
N LEU A 84 10.65 12.78 14.04
CA LEU A 84 11.79 12.00 14.51
C LEU A 84 12.64 12.81 15.50
N PRO A 85 13.41 12.18 16.42
CA PRO A 85 14.31 12.90 17.31
C PRO A 85 15.26 13.83 16.55
N ALA A 86 15.56 15.01 17.13
CA ALA A 86 16.50 15.94 16.51
C ALA A 86 17.89 15.31 16.36
N GLY A 87 18.53 15.51 15.20
CA GLY A 87 19.84 14.93 14.91
C GLY A 87 19.86 13.39 14.83
N CYS A 88 18.72 12.75 14.56
CA CYS A 88 18.68 11.29 14.43
C CYS A 88 19.59 10.80 13.29
N GLU A 89 20.13 9.59 13.47
CA GLU A 89 20.91 8.91 12.44
C GLU A 89 20.14 8.83 11.11
N PRO A 90 20.80 9.03 9.94
CA PRO A 90 20.15 8.95 8.63
C PRO A 90 19.40 7.64 8.37
N GLU A 91 19.80 6.56 9.04
CA GLU A 91 19.13 5.27 8.93
C GLU A 91 17.71 5.27 9.55
N LEU A 92 17.46 6.05 10.60
CA LEU A 92 16.13 6.14 11.21
C LEU A 92 15.13 6.80 10.25
N SER A 93 15.55 7.91 9.62
CA SER A 93 14.81 8.58 8.54
C SER A 93 14.49 7.62 7.40
N ARG A 94 15.50 6.87 6.94
CA ARG A 94 15.36 5.90 5.85
C ARG A 94 14.35 4.80 6.19
N ARG A 95 14.38 4.28 7.41
CA ARG A 95 13.40 3.31 7.90
C ARG A 95 11.99 3.88 7.89
N ALA A 96 11.80 5.11 8.35
CA ALA A 96 10.49 5.77 8.35
C ALA A 96 9.94 5.93 6.92
N ARG A 97 10.78 6.43 5.99
CA ARG A 97 10.43 6.53 4.58
C ARG A 97 10.08 5.17 3.97
N HIS A 98 10.90 4.14 4.19
CA HIS A 98 10.64 2.80 3.67
C HIS A 98 9.36 2.19 4.23
N TYR A 99 9.06 2.42 5.51
CA TYR A 99 7.79 1.99 6.10
C TYR A 99 6.62 2.61 5.35
N LEU A 100 6.59 3.95 5.24
CA LEU A 100 5.49 4.66 4.59
C LEU A 100 5.34 4.29 3.11
N GLN A 101 6.47 4.12 2.41
CA GLN A 101 6.50 3.69 1.02
C GLN A 101 5.90 2.28 0.84
N HIS A 102 6.43 1.28 1.55
CA HIS A 102 6.06 -0.11 1.32
C HIS A 102 4.68 -0.48 1.90
N THR A 103 4.17 0.31 2.85
CA THR A 103 2.81 0.14 3.40
C THR A 103 1.79 1.06 2.75
N GLY A 104 2.20 1.96 1.85
CA GLY A 104 1.29 2.90 1.18
C GLY A 104 0.62 3.91 2.12
N ALA A 105 1.31 4.25 3.19
CA ALA A 105 0.76 4.87 4.40
C ALA A 105 1.00 6.38 4.52
N PHE A 106 1.54 7.01 3.48
CA PHE A 106 1.66 8.47 3.41
C PHE A 106 0.29 9.15 3.52
N ALA A 107 0.27 10.33 4.15
CA ALA A 107 -0.93 11.17 4.19
C ALA A 107 -1.41 11.54 2.77
N SER A 108 -2.72 11.77 2.64
CA SER A 108 -3.34 12.20 1.38
C SER A 108 -2.90 13.61 0.99
N SER A 109 -2.63 13.84 -0.28
CA SER A 109 -2.36 15.19 -0.81
C SER A 109 -3.58 16.11 -0.71
N ARG A 110 -4.80 15.57 -0.88
CA ARG A 110 -6.05 16.33 -0.75
C ARG A 110 -6.29 16.76 0.69
N ALA A 111 -6.09 15.86 1.64
CA ALA A 111 -6.18 16.21 3.07
C ALA A 111 -5.14 17.28 3.46
N ALA A 112 -3.97 17.29 2.81
CA ALA A 112 -2.95 18.30 3.05
C ALA A 112 -3.33 19.64 2.43
N GLU A 113 -3.95 19.62 1.25
CA GLU A 113 -4.53 20.82 0.63
C GLU A 113 -5.59 21.46 1.51
N ASP A 114 -6.57 20.67 1.97
CA ASP A 114 -7.64 21.14 2.85
C ASP A 114 -7.08 21.79 4.10
N TRP A 115 -6.06 21.17 4.70
CA TRP A 115 -5.40 21.69 5.89
C TRP A 115 -4.64 22.99 5.61
N LEU A 116 -3.90 23.08 4.50
CA LEU A 116 -3.16 24.28 4.12
C LEU A 116 -4.11 25.46 3.81
N VAL A 117 -5.25 25.20 3.18
CA VAL A 117 -6.29 26.23 2.95
C VAL A 117 -6.90 26.67 4.28
N ALA A 118 -7.23 25.74 5.17
CA ALA A 118 -7.76 26.07 6.49
C ALA A 118 -6.74 26.84 7.36
N HIS A 119 -5.44 26.61 7.17
CA HIS A 119 -4.38 27.36 7.83
C HIS A 119 -4.16 28.76 7.24
N GLY A 120 -4.55 28.97 5.98
CA GLY A 120 -4.36 30.23 5.25
C GLY A 120 -3.09 30.30 4.39
N ASP A 121 -2.35 29.20 4.25
CA ASP A 121 -1.15 29.10 3.39
C ASP A 121 -1.48 28.88 1.92
N LEU A 122 -2.68 28.37 1.63
CA LEU A 122 -3.23 28.29 0.29
C LEU A 122 -4.53 29.10 0.21
N ALA A 123 -4.71 29.82 -0.89
CA ALA A 123 -5.88 30.68 -1.07
C ALA A 123 -7.19 29.89 -1.25
N ALA A 124 -7.12 28.74 -1.93
CA ALA A 124 -8.24 27.85 -2.18
C ALA A 124 -7.75 26.45 -2.58
N ILE A 125 -8.62 25.46 -2.45
CA ILE A 125 -8.40 24.11 -2.98
C ILE A 125 -8.42 24.12 -4.51
N ALA A 126 -7.72 23.18 -5.15
CA ALA A 126 -7.80 22.97 -6.58
C ALA A 126 -9.26 22.69 -7.01
N PRO A 127 -9.78 23.36 -8.06
CA PRO A 127 -11.11 23.07 -8.56
C PRO A 127 -11.20 21.64 -9.12
N GLU A 128 -12.05 20.81 -8.51
CA GLU A 128 -12.30 19.43 -8.93
C GLU A 128 -13.82 19.20 -9.04
N THR A 129 -14.24 18.22 -9.86
CA THR A 129 -15.64 17.81 -9.90
C THR A 129 -15.94 16.93 -8.70
N LEU A 130 -16.68 17.47 -7.74
CA LEU A 130 -17.05 16.74 -6.53
C LEU A 130 -18.27 15.85 -6.74
N PHE A 131 -18.39 14.84 -5.89
CA PHE A 131 -19.58 14.02 -5.80
C PHE A 131 -20.79 14.91 -5.48
N ALA A 132 -21.85 14.81 -6.28
CA ALA A 132 -23.03 15.69 -6.15
C ALA A 132 -23.95 15.33 -4.97
N GLY A 133 -23.77 14.16 -4.35
CA GLY A 133 -24.54 13.74 -3.18
C GLY A 133 -23.91 14.19 -1.86
N PRO A 134 -24.54 13.88 -0.71
CA PRO A 134 -23.98 14.20 0.60
C PRO A 134 -22.62 13.54 0.82
N ASP A 135 -21.66 14.25 1.41
CA ASP A 135 -20.30 13.77 1.66
C ASP A 135 -20.28 12.46 2.45
N GLU A 136 -21.20 12.28 3.41
CA GLU A 136 -21.30 11.06 4.22
C GLU A 136 -21.62 9.81 3.40
N THR A 137 -22.16 10.00 2.19
CA THR A 137 -22.55 8.92 1.28
C THR A 137 -21.51 8.65 0.19
N ALA A 138 -20.52 9.53 -0.01
CA ALA A 138 -19.52 9.41 -1.07
C ALA A 138 -18.73 8.10 -0.96
N ALA A 139 -18.23 7.77 0.23
CA ALA A 139 -17.50 6.52 0.46
C ALA A 139 -18.38 5.28 0.21
N SER A 140 -19.65 5.33 0.58
CA SER A 140 -20.61 4.25 0.32
C SER A 140 -20.88 4.07 -1.17
N HIS A 141 -20.95 5.17 -1.92
CA HIS A 141 -21.10 5.15 -3.38
C HIS A 141 -19.89 4.49 -4.05
N VAL A 142 -18.66 4.87 -3.65
CA VAL A 142 -17.43 4.27 -4.16
C VAL A 142 -17.38 2.76 -3.83
N ARG A 143 -17.67 2.37 -2.58
CA ARG A 143 -17.72 0.94 -2.19
C ARG A 143 -18.72 0.16 -3.02
N ALA A 144 -19.90 0.70 -3.27
CA ALA A 144 -20.91 0.04 -4.10
C ALA A 144 -20.46 -0.13 -5.55
N ALA A 145 -19.83 0.90 -6.14
CA ALA A 145 -19.29 0.85 -7.49
C ALA A 145 -18.16 -0.18 -7.61
N VAL A 146 -17.23 -0.19 -6.64
CA VAL A 146 -16.15 -1.18 -6.58
C VAL A 146 -16.72 -2.59 -6.40
N ALA A 147 -17.64 -2.80 -5.46
CA ALA A 147 -18.26 -4.10 -5.25
C ALA A 147 -18.90 -4.64 -6.53
N HIS A 148 -19.64 -3.78 -7.24
CA HIS A 148 -20.28 -4.12 -8.50
C HIS A 148 -19.29 -4.49 -9.60
N SER A 149 -18.09 -3.91 -9.60
CA SER A 149 -17.03 -4.25 -10.55
C SER A 149 -16.47 -5.67 -10.37
N PHE A 150 -16.65 -6.25 -9.17
CA PHE A 150 -16.26 -7.63 -8.85
C PHE A 150 -17.41 -8.61 -9.05
N ASP A 151 -18.54 -8.41 -8.35
CA ASP A 151 -19.78 -9.17 -8.53
C ASP A 151 -20.94 -8.26 -8.14
N ARG A 152 -21.98 -8.19 -8.99
CA ARG A 152 -23.18 -7.38 -8.74
C ARG A 152 -23.90 -7.73 -7.44
N ARG A 153 -23.65 -8.92 -6.88
CA ARG A 153 -24.23 -9.43 -5.64
C ARG A 153 -23.31 -9.22 -4.43
N LEU A 154 -22.06 -8.78 -4.63
CA LEU A 154 -21.13 -8.52 -3.53
C LEU A 154 -21.66 -7.34 -2.68
N PRO A 155 -21.89 -7.52 -1.37
CA PRO A 155 -22.30 -6.42 -0.52
C PRO A 155 -21.20 -5.36 -0.42
N ALA A 156 -21.57 -4.09 -0.49
CA ALA A 156 -20.63 -2.97 -0.33
C ALA A 156 -19.92 -2.96 1.04
N SER A 157 -20.48 -3.64 2.04
CA SER A 157 -19.87 -3.83 3.37
C SER A 157 -18.61 -4.70 3.34
N GLU A 158 -18.44 -5.55 2.32
CA GLU A 158 -17.25 -6.37 2.12
C GLU A 158 -16.09 -5.60 1.46
N VAL A 159 -16.35 -4.36 1.00
CA VAL A 159 -15.33 -3.50 0.39
C VAL A 159 -14.82 -2.50 1.42
N HIS A 160 -13.50 -2.51 1.64
CA HIS A 160 -12.80 -1.58 2.51
C HIS A 160 -11.92 -0.65 1.68
N LEU A 161 -12.19 0.65 1.72
CA LEU A 161 -11.37 1.65 1.04
C LEU A 161 -10.18 2.04 1.90
N VAL A 162 -9.02 2.19 1.27
CA VAL A 162 -7.78 2.59 1.92
C VAL A 162 -7.02 3.62 1.09
N PRO A 163 -6.08 4.38 1.69
CA PRO A 163 -5.48 5.55 1.02
C PRO A 163 -4.67 5.25 -0.24
N SER A 164 -4.30 3.99 -0.52
CA SER A 164 -3.55 3.60 -1.72
C SER A 164 -3.63 2.11 -1.98
N GLY A 165 -3.29 1.68 -3.21
CA GLY A 165 -3.15 0.26 -3.53
C GLY A 165 -2.13 -0.48 -2.65
N MET A 166 -1.02 0.16 -2.26
CA MET A 166 -0.08 -0.46 -1.32
C MET A 166 -0.66 -0.58 0.09
N ALA A 167 -1.52 0.36 0.51
CA ALA A 167 -2.26 0.21 1.76
C ALA A 167 -3.27 -0.94 1.68
N ALA A 168 -3.86 -1.21 0.51
CA ALA A 168 -4.76 -2.37 0.32
C ALA A 168 -4.00 -3.68 0.45
N THR A 169 -2.86 -3.78 -0.24
CA THR A 169 -1.93 -4.91 -0.13
C THR A 169 -1.47 -5.13 1.31
N TYR A 170 -1.10 -4.06 2.03
CA TYR A 170 -0.67 -4.15 3.42
C TYR A 170 -1.81 -4.53 4.37
N ALA A 171 -3.01 -3.99 4.17
CA ALA A 171 -4.19 -4.36 4.95
C ALA A 171 -4.54 -5.84 4.77
N ALA A 172 -4.50 -6.35 3.53
CA ALA A 172 -4.72 -7.77 3.24
C ALA A 172 -3.65 -8.65 3.92
N PHE A 173 -2.38 -8.26 3.83
CA PHE A 173 -1.27 -8.94 4.51
C PHE A 173 -1.48 -8.99 6.03
N GLN A 174 -1.85 -7.87 6.64
CA GLN A 174 -2.11 -7.80 8.09
C GLN A 174 -3.34 -8.60 8.51
N ALA A 175 -4.43 -8.55 7.74
CA ALA A 175 -5.65 -9.32 8.02
C ALA A 175 -5.38 -10.83 8.00
N VAL A 176 -4.62 -11.31 6.99
CA VAL A 176 -4.20 -12.71 6.92
C VAL A 176 -3.30 -13.08 8.10
N ASN A 177 -2.32 -12.23 8.45
CA ASN A 177 -1.44 -12.49 9.59
C ASN A 177 -2.18 -12.52 10.93
N ALA A 178 -3.15 -11.64 11.15
CA ALA A 178 -3.96 -11.63 12.36
C ALA A 178 -4.72 -12.95 12.57
N VAL A 179 -5.09 -13.62 11.48
CA VAL A 179 -5.79 -14.91 11.50
C VAL A 179 -4.82 -16.10 11.53
N GLN A 180 -3.68 -16.02 10.85
CA GLN A 180 -2.76 -17.14 10.64
C GLN A 180 -1.63 -17.22 11.67
N ALA A 181 -1.11 -16.09 12.14
CA ALA A 181 0.00 -16.06 13.11
C ALA A 181 -0.34 -16.77 14.44
N PRO A 182 -1.55 -16.63 15.03
CA PRO A 182 -1.93 -17.39 16.22
C PRO A 182 -1.94 -18.91 16.02
N ARG A 183 -1.97 -19.39 14.77
CA ARG A 183 -1.89 -20.81 14.40
C ARG A 183 -0.46 -21.27 14.12
N GLY A 184 0.55 -20.43 14.40
CA GLY A 184 1.96 -20.71 14.11
C GLY A 184 2.32 -20.59 12.62
N ARG A 185 1.46 -19.96 11.81
CA ARG A 185 1.63 -19.80 10.37
C ARG A 185 2.11 -18.38 10.07
N THR A 186 3.36 -18.26 9.64
CA THR A 186 4.05 -16.98 9.45
C THR A 186 4.66 -16.81 8.06
N ARG A 187 4.84 -17.91 7.31
CA ARG A 187 5.54 -17.90 6.03
C ARG A 187 4.62 -17.41 4.90
N TRP A 188 5.13 -16.53 4.06
CA TRP A 188 4.46 -16.03 2.88
C TRP A 188 5.15 -16.51 1.62
N ILE A 189 4.35 -16.91 0.63
CA ILE A 189 4.83 -17.26 -0.70
C ILE A 189 4.47 -16.13 -1.66
N GLN A 190 5.50 -15.51 -2.24
CA GLN A 190 5.35 -14.78 -3.49
C GLN A 190 5.17 -15.78 -4.64
N LEU A 191 4.08 -15.68 -5.39
CA LEU A 191 3.85 -16.46 -6.60
C LEU A 191 4.06 -15.59 -7.85
N GLY A 192 5.05 -15.93 -8.66
CA GLY A 192 5.41 -15.16 -9.85
C GLY A 192 6.21 -13.90 -9.56
N TRP A 193 6.17 -12.96 -10.50
CA TRP A 193 6.65 -11.60 -10.29
C TRP A 193 5.50 -10.73 -9.79
N LEU A 194 5.80 -9.85 -8.82
CA LEU A 194 4.85 -8.89 -8.27
C LEU A 194 5.40 -7.48 -8.44
N TYR A 195 4.55 -6.49 -8.25
CA TYR A 195 4.94 -5.11 -8.04
C TYR A 195 6.01 -5.01 -6.95
N LEU A 196 7.05 -4.23 -7.21
CA LEU A 196 8.27 -4.23 -6.40
C LEU A 196 8.05 -3.86 -4.93
N ASP A 197 7.10 -2.97 -4.60
CA ASP A 197 6.82 -2.66 -3.20
C ASP A 197 6.00 -3.78 -2.52
N THR A 198 5.21 -4.55 -3.26
CA THR A 198 4.58 -5.79 -2.76
C THR A 198 5.64 -6.84 -2.42
N ILE A 199 6.66 -7.00 -3.28
CA ILE A 199 7.82 -7.86 -2.98
C ILE A 199 8.53 -7.37 -1.71
N ALA A 200 8.83 -6.07 -1.63
CA ALA A 200 9.51 -5.48 -0.48
C ALA A 200 8.70 -5.63 0.81
N LEU A 201 7.37 -5.56 0.73
CA LEU A 201 6.47 -5.82 1.85
C LEU A 201 6.68 -7.25 2.39
N LEU A 202 6.55 -8.26 1.53
CA LEU A 202 6.70 -9.67 1.92
C LEU A 202 8.11 -9.98 2.46
N GLN A 203 9.13 -9.34 1.89
CA GLN A 203 10.53 -9.54 2.30
C GLN A 203 10.90 -8.87 3.62
N LYS A 204 10.15 -7.86 4.09
CA LYS A 204 10.58 -7.02 5.23
C LYS A 204 9.61 -7.00 6.40
N PHE A 205 8.33 -7.24 6.16
CA PHE A 205 7.25 -7.02 7.16
C PHE A 205 6.66 -8.31 7.71
N THR A 206 7.19 -9.47 7.33
CA THR A 206 6.91 -10.73 8.02
C THR A 206 7.56 -10.72 9.41
N ALA A 207 7.10 -11.62 10.29
CA ALA A 207 7.57 -11.66 11.67
C ALA A 207 9.08 -11.94 11.76
N THR A 208 9.57 -12.89 10.95
CA THR A 208 11.01 -13.19 10.81
C THR A 208 11.39 -13.14 9.32
N PRO A 209 11.73 -11.95 8.78
CA PRO A 209 12.01 -11.74 7.35
C PRO A 209 12.93 -12.76 6.68
N ALA A 210 14.00 -13.16 7.38
CA ALA A 210 14.98 -14.12 6.87
C ALA A 210 14.43 -15.55 6.71
N GLU A 211 13.34 -15.90 7.38
CA GLU A 211 12.77 -17.26 7.38
C GLU A 211 11.39 -17.33 6.72
N ASP A 212 10.61 -16.25 6.82
CA ASP A 212 9.20 -16.24 6.49
C ASP A 212 8.92 -15.89 5.03
N TYR A 213 9.89 -15.38 4.28
CA TYR A 213 9.74 -15.07 2.87
C TYR A 213 10.13 -16.25 1.97
N LEU A 214 9.19 -16.72 1.15
CA LEU A 214 9.38 -17.76 0.15
C LEU A 214 9.01 -17.22 -1.24
N HIS A 215 9.71 -17.67 -2.29
CA HIS A 215 9.41 -17.29 -3.67
C HIS A 215 9.24 -18.51 -4.56
N HIS A 216 8.07 -18.64 -5.17
CA HIS A 216 7.80 -19.57 -6.25
C HIS A 216 7.66 -18.79 -7.56
N ARG A 217 8.63 -18.95 -8.47
CA ARG A 217 8.79 -18.06 -9.63
C ARG A 217 7.83 -18.37 -10.79
N ASP A 218 7.59 -19.64 -11.05
CA ASP A 218 6.79 -20.06 -12.20
C ASP A 218 5.33 -20.16 -11.79
N VAL A 219 4.46 -19.30 -12.35
CA VAL A 219 3.03 -19.34 -12.02
C VAL A 219 2.33 -20.58 -12.58
N PHE A 220 2.97 -21.32 -13.48
CA PHE A 220 2.43 -22.52 -14.11
C PHE A 220 2.89 -23.82 -13.43
N ASP A 221 3.90 -23.80 -12.55
CA ASP A 221 4.44 -24.97 -11.84
C ASP A 221 3.66 -25.27 -10.53
N LEU A 222 2.38 -25.62 -10.67
CA LEU A 222 1.53 -25.96 -9.53
C LEU A 222 2.09 -27.13 -8.71
N GLU A 223 2.75 -28.09 -9.35
CA GLU A 223 3.37 -29.22 -8.64
C GLU A 223 4.55 -28.77 -7.77
N GLY A 224 5.38 -27.85 -8.26
CA GLY A 224 6.44 -27.23 -7.47
C GLY A 224 5.91 -26.42 -6.31
N LEU A 225 4.82 -25.69 -6.51
CA LEU A 225 4.13 -25.01 -5.42
C LEU A 225 3.61 -26.01 -4.38
N ALA A 226 3.04 -27.14 -4.79
CA ALA A 226 2.59 -28.20 -3.90
C ALA A 226 3.75 -28.85 -3.11
N ARG A 227 4.91 -29.05 -3.73
CA ARG A 227 6.13 -29.49 -3.03
C ARG A 227 6.58 -28.48 -1.97
N LEU A 228 6.53 -27.18 -2.28
CA LEU A 228 6.84 -26.12 -1.33
C LEU A 228 5.86 -26.11 -0.14
N PHE A 229 4.58 -26.35 -0.41
CA PHE A 229 3.56 -26.50 0.63
C PHE A 229 3.83 -27.68 1.55
N ALA A 230 4.24 -28.83 1.00
CA ALA A 230 4.62 -30.00 1.78
C ALA A 230 5.85 -29.75 2.65
N ALA A 231 6.89 -29.10 2.11
CA ALA A 231 8.12 -28.78 2.82
C ALA A 231 7.92 -27.81 4.01
N HIS A 232 6.91 -26.95 3.93
CA HIS A 232 6.57 -25.96 4.97
C HIS A 232 5.16 -26.18 5.54
N ALA A 233 4.71 -27.44 5.61
CA ALA A 233 3.38 -27.80 6.05
C ALA A 233 3.06 -27.18 7.43
N GLY A 234 1.88 -26.58 7.56
CA GLY A 234 1.44 -25.94 8.79
C GLY A 234 2.17 -24.65 9.16
N ARG A 235 3.09 -24.13 8.33
CA ARG A 235 3.81 -22.86 8.58
C ARG A 235 3.48 -21.74 7.59
N ILE A 236 2.89 -22.05 6.43
CA ILE A 236 2.55 -21.04 5.41
C ILE A 236 1.27 -20.32 5.80
N ALA A 237 1.36 -19.02 6.01
CA ALA A 237 0.25 -18.11 6.27
C ALA A 237 -0.56 -17.85 4.99
N GLY A 238 0.12 -17.47 3.91
CA GLY A 238 -0.55 -17.09 2.66
C GLY A 238 0.32 -17.18 1.40
N VAL A 239 -0.34 -17.21 0.26
CA VAL A 239 0.21 -16.97 -1.07
C VAL A 239 -0.29 -15.62 -1.56
N PHE A 240 0.60 -14.79 -2.09
CA PHE A 240 0.23 -13.57 -2.80
C PHE A 240 0.52 -13.73 -4.29
N ALA A 241 -0.46 -13.42 -5.14
CA ALA A 241 -0.32 -13.44 -6.59
C ALA A 241 -1.01 -12.24 -7.25
N GLU A 242 -0.35 -11.64 -8.25
CA GLU A 242 -0.96 -10.66 -9.14
C GLU A 242 -1.57 -11.37 -10.36
N ILE A 243 -2.76 -10.93 -10.76
CA ILE A 243 -3.58 -11.57 -11.79
C ILE A 243 -3.94 -10.54 -12.88
N PRO A 244 -3.20 -10.51 -14.00
CA PRO A 244 -1.94 -11.22 -14.25
C PRO A 244 -0.75 -10.55 -13.54
N THR A 245 0.38 -11.25 -13.49
CA THR A 245 1.63 -10.72 -12.89
C THR A 245 2.13 -9.47 -13.62
N ASN A 246 2.58 -8.46 -12.89
CA ASN A 246 3.31 -7.32 -13.44
C ASN A 246 4.82 -7.62 -13.40
N PRO A 247 5.65 -7.44 -14.45
CA PRO A 247 5.30 -7.01 -15.81
C PRO A 247 5.12 -8.19 -16.79
N LEU A 248 5.20 -9.44 -16.33
CA LEU A 248 5.28 -10.61 -17.20
C LEU A 248 3.94 -11.04 -17.82
N ILE A 249 2.83 -10.52 -17.31
CA ILE A 249 1.46 -10.76 -17.76
C ILE A 249 1.14 -12.27 -17.78
N GLN A 250 1.44 -12.95 -16.66
CA GLN A 250 1.19 -14.38 -16.50
C GLN A 250 0.10 -14.61 -15.45
N THR A 251 -0.79 -15.56 -15.69
CA THR A 251 -1.88 -15.91 -14.78
C THR A 251 -1.80 -17.39 -14.42
N PRO A 252 -1.70 -17.76 -13.13
CA PRO A 252 -1.79 -19.17 -12.72
C PRO A 252 -3.20 -19.73 -12.99
N ALA A 253 -3.33 -21.05 -13.00
CA ALA A 253 -4.65 -21.69 -13.05
C ALA A 253 -5.43 -21.45 -11.74
N LEU A 254 -6.20 -20.35 -11.66
CA LEU A 254 -6.86 -19.87 -10.45
C LEU A 254 -7.68 -20.94 -9.70
N PRO A 255 -8.53 -21.76 -10.36
CA PRO A 255 -9.29 -22.79 -9.63
C PRO A 255 -8.38 -23.81 -8.94
N ALA A 256 -7.29 -24.21 -9.60
CA ALA A 256 -6.35 -25.20 -9.07
C ALA A 256 -5.47 -24.60 -7.96
N LEU A 257 -5.03 -23.35 -8.11
CA LEU A 257 -4.32 -22.62 -7.06
C LEU A 257 -5.17 -22.46 -5.80
N ALA A 258 -6.43 -22.03 -5.96
CA ALA A 258 -7.37 -21.87 -4.85
C ALA A 258 -7.66 -23.21 -4.16
N ALA A 259 -7.84 -24.29 -4.92
CA ALA A 259 -8.03 -25.63 -4.38
C ALA A 259 -6.82 -26.09 -3.55
N LEU A 260 -5.60 -25.87 -4.05
CA LEU A 260 -4.36 -26.18 -3.33
C LEU A 260 -4.25 -25.37 -2.02
N CYS A 261 -4.49 -24.06 -2.08
CA CYS A 261 -4.48 -23.19 -0.89
C CYS A 261 -5.46 -23.68 0.18
N ARG A 262 -6.71 -23.95 -0.23
CA ARG A 262 -7.78 -24.44 0.65
C ARG A 262 -7.45 -25.78 1.27
N ALA A 263 -6.92 -26.73 0.50
CA ALA A 263 -6.56 -28.06 0.99
C ALA A 263 -5.50 -28.04 2.10
N HIS A 264 -4.63 -27.01 2.11
CA HIS A 264 -3.59 -26.83 3.12
C HIS A 264 -3.91 -25.75 4.16
N GLY A 265 -5.09 -25.13 4.10
CA GLY A 265 -5.47 -24.01 4.98
C GLY A 265 -4.57 -22.77 4.84
N VAL A 266 -3.99 -22.57 3.66
CA VAL A 266 -3.17 -21.40 3.31
C VAL A 266 -4.11 -20.33 2.74
N ALA A 267 -3.96 -19.07 3.17
CA ALA A 267 -4.76 -17.98 2.63
C ALA A 267 -4.27 -17.60 1.22
N LEU A 268 -5.18 -17.28 0.31
CA LEU A 268 -4.84 -16.76 -1.02
C LEU A 268 -5.23 -15.30 -1.15
N VAL A 269 -4.24 -14.44 -1.38
CA VAL A 269 -4.43 -13.03 -1.71
C VAL A 269 -4.19 -12.83 -3.20
N LEU A 270 -5.21 -12.35 -3.91
CA LEU A 270 -5.13 -12.07 -5.35
C LEU A 270 -5.21 -10.56 -5.60
N ASP A 271 -4.40 -10.07 -6.53
CA ASP A 271 -4.42 -8.68 -6.96
C ASP A 271 -4.73 -8.57 -8.47
N PRO A 272 -5.95 -8.16 -8.86
CA PRO A 272 -6.36 -8.04 -10.26
C PRO A 272 -6.00 -6.69 -10.89
N THR A 273 -5.20 -5.84 -10.25
CA THR A 273 -4.97 -4.43 -10.63
C THR A 273 -4.62 -4.24 -12.10
N ILE A 274 -3.76 -5.09 -12.67
CA ILE A 274 -3.32 -4.96 -14.07
C ILE A 274 -4.46 -5.25 -15.05
N ALA A 275 -5.29 -6.26 -14.76
CA ALA A 275 -6.39 -6.63 -15.63
C ALA A 275 -7.67 -5.83 -15.36
N SER A 276 -7.85 -5.25 -14.16
CA SER A 276 -9.16 -4.82 -13.62
C SER A 276 -10.07 -6.01 -13.28
N PRO A 277 -10.84 -5.93 -12.16
CA PRO A 277 -11.82 -6.96 -11.83
C PRO A 277 -12.93 -7.12 -12.87
N LEU A 278 -13.12 -6.12 -13.73
CA LEU A 278 -14.06 -6.19 -14.86
C LEU A 278 -13.62 -7.19 -15.95
N ASN A 279 -12.33 -7.52 -16.03
CA ASN A 279 -11.79 -8.43 -17.06
C ASN A 279 -11.39 -9.80 -16.50
N VAL A 280 -11.24 -9.92 -15.18
CA VAL A 280 -10.87 -11.20 -14.54
C VAL A 280 -11.65 -11.40 -13.24
N ASP A 281 -12.38 -12.51 -13.18
CA ASP A 281 -13.11 -12.91 -11.98
C ASP A 281 -12.17 -13.66 -11.02
N VAL A 282 -11.64 -12.93 -10.04
CA VAL A 282 -10.74 -13.48 -8.99
C VAL A 282 -11.48 -13.83 -7.70
N LEU A 283 -12.66 -13.28 -7.48
CA LEU A 283 -13.35 -13.32 -6.19
C LEU A 283 -13.71 -14.76 -5.75
N PRO A 284 -14.18 -15.67 -6.62
CA PRO A 284 -14.44 -17.07 -6.25
C PRO A 284 -13.19 -17.87 -5.85
N HIS A 285 -12.00 -17.33 -6.13
CA HIS A 285 -10.74 -18.02 -5.98
C HIS A 285 -9.89 -17.47 -4.82
N ALA A 286 -10.14 -16.24 -4.36
CA ALA A 286 -9.38 -15.58 -3.31
C ALA A 286 -10.04 -15.71 -1.93
N ASP A 287 -9.22 -15.65 -0.88
CA ASP A 287 -9.71 -15.36 0.48
C ASP A 287 -9.78 -13.84 0.71
N VAL A 288 -8.85 -13.08 0.13
CA VAL A 288 -8.83 -11.61 0.16
C VAL A 288 -8.39 -11.10 -1.21
N VAL A 289 -9.02 -10.03 -1.69
CA VAL A 289 -8.57 -9.32 -2.89
C VAL A 289 -7.99 -7.97 -2.48
N ALA A 290 -6.77 -7.67 -2.92
CA ALA A 290 -6.18 -6.34 -2.82
C ALA A 290 -6.19 -5.69 -4.20
N ASN A 291 -6.66 -4.45 -4.33
CA ASN A 291 -6.76 -3.79 -5.63
C ASN A 291 -6.28 -2.34 -5.56
N SER A 292 -5.54 -1.89 -6.56
CA SER A 292 -5.14 -0.50 -6.70
C SER A 292 -6.08 0.22 -7.65
N LEU A 293 -7.00 0.99 -7.09
CA LEU A 293 -7.90 1.88 -7.84
C LEU A 293 -7.15 3.04 -8.50
N THR A 294 -5.89 3.27 -8.10
CA THR A 294 -4.96 4.25 -8.69
C THR A 294 -4.61 3.96 -10.16
N LYS A 295 -4.97 2.79 -10.69
CA LYS A 295 -4.64 2.36 -12.05
C LYS A 295 -5.82 2.51 -13.00
N TYR A 296 -6.59 1.43 -13.18
CA TYR A 296 -7.67 1.42 -14.15
C TYR A 296 -8.81 2.39 -13.78
N THR A 297 -9.13 2.51 -12.49
CA THR A 297 -10.24 3.35 -12.01
C THR A 297 -9.91 4.84 -12.07
N ALA A 298 -8.71 5.23 -11.65
CA ALA A 298 -8.19 6.60 -11.74
C ALA A 298 -7.36 6.77 -13.02
N SER A 299 -7.97 6.53 -14.19
CA SER A 299 -7.25 6.53 -15.47
C SER A 299 -6.61 7.87 -15.84
N GLU A 300 -7.06 8.96 -15.23
CA GLU A 300 -6.47 10.30 -15.38
C GLU A 300 -5.16 10.47 -14.59
N GLY A 301 -4.83 9.53 -13.71
CA GLY A 301 -3.59 9.52 -12.93
C GLY A 301 -3.57 10.54 -11.79
N ASP A 302 -4.74 10.99 -11.35
CA ASP A 302 -4.97 12.09 -10.42
C ASP A 302 -5.40 11.62 -9.02
N VAL A 303 -5.88 10.39 -8.87
CA VAL A 303 -6.32 9.81 -7.59
C VAL A 303 -5.45 8.64 -7.17
N ILE A 304 -5.04 8.63 -5.89
CA ILE A 304 -4.44 7.48 -5.22
C ILE A 304 -5.46 6.89 -4.27
N LEU A 305 -5.83 5.63 -4.51
CA LEU A 305 -6.81 4.88 -3.72
C LEU A 305 -6.57 3.38 -3.90
N GLY A 306 -6.94 2.59 -2.88
CA GLY A 306 -6.99 1.13 -2.90
C GLY A 306 -8.26 0.62 -2.24
#